data_AF-A0A4R1Y852-F1
#
_entry.id   AF-A0A4R1Y852-F1
#
_cell.length_a   1.000
_cell.length_b   1.000
_cell.length_c   1.000
_cell.angle_alpha   90.00
_cell.angle_beta   90.00
_cell.angle_gamma   90.00
#
_symmetry.space_group_name_H-M   'P 1'
#
loop_
_entity.id
_entity.type
_entity.pdbx_description
1 polymer ?
#
loop_
_entity_poly.entity_id
_entity_poly.type
_entity_poly.pdbx_seq_one_letter_code
_entity_poly.pdbx_strand_id
1 'polypeptide(L)'
;MTSAVLAASGGVKQVICISWGTKYGAPFINRLYAMVRRNITPPFTFTCFTDNRADLNPEILCEDLPPLDVENMPVRTKGIWPKARLWGPKLGKLSGPVLFLDLDLVIVGSLDSFFEVGEPDDVILSRNQTTPFERLGQTSLFRFPVGKLVSLQEKFRADPQGVADKYEFEQRFVTRNAPGGAKFFPRRWVLHFRQDCRWPFPLNYFLTPRLPANARVILFPRDFHPQFAVEGRFGLKGRAAPPLDHILHMFDPERRRNKSLFRYLRHYIRPTPWVADHWRE
;
A
#
# COMPACT_ATOMS: atom_id res chain seq x y z
N MET A 1 -2.90 -24.62 -16.92
CA MET A 1 -3.74 -24.96 -15.75
C MET A 1 -4.14 -23.66 -15.07
N THR A 2 -5.44 -23.36 -15.01
CA THR A 2 -5.96 -22.19 -14.28
C THR A 2 -5.73 -22.40 -12.78
N SER A 3 -5.12 -21.42 -12.11
CA SER A 3 -4.94 -21.45 -10.65
C SER A 3 -6.30 -21.65 -9.95
N ALA A 4 -6.34 -22.45 -8.88
CA ALA A 4 -7.55 -22.65 -8.07
C ALA A 4 -8.13 -21.31 -7.57
N VAL A 5 -7.25 -20.34 -7.29
CA VAL A 5 -7.62 -18.97 -6.89
C VAL A 5 -8.46 -18.30 -7.97
N LEU A 6 -8.08 -18.48 -9.24
CA LEU A 6 -8.78 -17.88 -10.37
C LEU A 6 -10.11 -18.58 -10.65
N ALA A 7 -10.17 -19.91 -10.47
CA ALA A 7 -11.42 -20.66 -10.59
C ALA A 7 -12.45 -20.20 -9.54
N ALA A 8 -12.01 -19.91 -8.31
CA ALA A 8 -12.87 -19.45 -7.22
C ALA A 8 -13.46 -18.05 -7.43
N SER A 9 -12.92 -17.26 -8.36
CA SER A 9 -13.45 -15.95 -8.78
C SER A 9 -14.05 -15.99 -10.19
N GLY A 10 -14.53 -17.16 -10.64
CA GLY A 10 -15.20 -17.31 -11.93
C GLY A 10 -14.29 -17.12 -13.14
N GLY A 11 -12.99 -17.34 -13.00
CA GLY A 11 -12.01 -17.17 -14.07
C GLY A 11 -11.43 -15.75 -14.19
N VAL A 12 -11.79 -14.83 -13.30
CA VAL A 12 -11.42 -13.40 -13.41
C VAL A 12 -10.58 -12.94 -12.23
N LYS A 13 -9.48 -12.23 -12.48
CA LYS A 13 -8.65 -11.63 -11.42
C LYS A 13 -9.32 -10.37 -10.89
N GLN A 14 -9.68 -10.35 -9.62
CA GLN A 14 -10.35 -9.21 -9.00
C GLN A 14 -9.34 -8.38 -8.20
N VAL A 15 -9.13 -7.14 -8.64
CA VAL A 15 -8.29 -6.17 -7.94
C VAL A 15 -9.18 -5.10 -7.34
N ILE A 16 -8.92 -4.72 -6.09
CA ILE A 16 -9.72 -3.72 -5.38
C ILE A 16 -8.84 -2.64 -4.74
N CYS A 17 -9.40 -1.44 -4.62
CA CYS A 17 -8.86 -0.39 -3.76
C CYS A 17 -10.01 0.32 -3.03
N ILE A 18 -9.66 1.16 -2.05
CA ILE A 18 -10.63 1.96 -1.31
C ILE A 18 -10.11 3.40 -1.21
N SER A 19 -11.00 4.37 -1.36
CA SER A 19 -10.72 5.79 -1.16
C SER A 19 -11.88 6.44 -0.40
N TRP A 20 -11.58 7.27 0.60
CA TRP A 20 -12.60 8.02 1.34
C TRP A 20 -12.11 9.44 1.61
N GLY A 21 -13.07 10.37 1.66
CA GLY A 21 -12.79 11.79 1.87
C GLY A 21 -11.91 12.38 0.78
N THR A 22 -11.06 13.33 1.15
CA THR A 22 -10.33 14.20 0.18
C THR A 22 -8.83 13.94 0.12
N LYS A 23 -8.28 12.98 0.90
CA LYS A 23 -6.82 12.75 0.96
C LYS A 23 -6.27 12.25 -0.37
N TYR A 24 -6.98 11.33 -1.03
CA TYR A 24 -6.56 10.73 -2.30
C TYR A 24 -7.66 10.91 -3.34
N GLY A 25 -7.47 11.87 -4.24
CA GLY A 25 -8.41 12.16 -5.34
C GLY A 25 -8.24 11.24 -6.55
N ALA A 26 -9.03 11.53 -7.60
CA ALA A 26 -9.05 10.79 -8.86
C ALA A 26 -7.67 10.48 -9.46
N PRO A 27 -6.65 11.39 -9.45
CA PRO A 27 -5.34 11.08 -10.03
C PRO A 27 -4.63 9.89 -9.36
N PHE A 28 -4.85 9.62 -8.07
CA PHE A 28 -4.27 8.45 -7.41
C PHE A 28 -4.95 7.16 -7.85
N ILE A 29 -6.28 7.19 -7.95
CA ILE A 29 -7.10 6.04 -8.33
C ILE A 29 -6.87 5.68 -9.80
N ASN A 30 -6.87 6.68 -10.69
CA ASN A 30 -6.63 6.48 -12.13
C ASN A 30 -5.21 5.96 -12.40
N ARG A 31 -4.18 6.52 -11.74
CA ARG A 31 -2.80 5.98 -11.82
C ARG A 31 -2.73 4.54 -11.32
N LEU A 32 -3.39 4.22 -10.20
CA LEU A 32 -3.42 2.85 -9.69
C LEU A 32 -4.05 1.89 -10.71
N TYR A 33 -5.22 2.25 -11.25
CA TYR A 33 -5.89 1.47 -12.28
C TYR A 33 -5.01 1.26 -13.52
N ALA A 34 -4.39 2.32 -14.04
CA ALA A 34 -3.51 2.23 -15.20
C ALA A 34 -2.27 1.36 -14.93
N MET A 35 -1.69 1.47 -13.74
CA MET A 35 -0.61 0.61 -13.28
C MET A 35 -1.04 -0.86 -13.21
N VAL A 36 -2.25 -1.16 -12.72
CA VAL A 36 -2.81 -2.51 -12.71
C VAL A 36 -2.97 -3.02 -14.13
N ARG A 37 -3.70 -2.30 -14.99
CA ARG A 37 -3.99 -2.67 -16.38
C ARG A 37 -2.71 -2.99 -17.16
N ARG A 38 -1.66 -2.20 -16.97
CA ARG A 38 -0.37 -2.39 -17.65
C ARG A 38 0.41 -3.63 -17.17
N ASN A 39 0.13 -4.11 -15.95
CA ASN A 39 0.91 -5.15 -15.29
C ASN A 39 0.09 -6.40 -14.94
N ILE A 40 -1.10 -6.59 -15.50
CA ILE A 40 -1.92 -7.77 -15.24
C ILE A 40 -2.47 -8.34 -16.55
N THR A 41 -2.43 -9.66 -16.70
CA THR A 41 -2.96 -10.31 -17.90
C THR A 41 -4.51 -10.33 -17.82
N PRO A 42 -5.28 -9.96 -18.86
CA PRO A 42 -6.73 -10.13 -18.87
C PRO A 42 -7.16 -11.62 -18.79
N PRO A 43 -8.39 -11.94 -18.32
CA PRO A 43 -9.40 -11.02 -17.81
C PRO A 43 -9.13 -10.60 -16.35
N PHE A 44 -9.42 -9.33 -16.06
CA PHE A 44 -9.39 -8.79 -14.69
C PHE A 44 -10.48 -7.74 -14.51
N THR A 45 -10.87 -7.50 -13.26
CA THR A 45 -11.69 -6.36 -12.85
C THR A 45 -10.93 -5.48 -11.88
N PHE A 46 -11.24 -4.19 -11.88
CA PHE A 46 -10.72 -3.24 -10.92
C PHE A 46 -11.89 -2.49 -10.28
N THR A 47 -12.09 -2.70 -8.98
CA THR A 47 -13.18 -2.07 -8.21
C THR A 47 -12.64 -1.08 -7.19
N CYS A 48 -13.08 0.17 -7.27
CA CYS A 48 -12.81 1.20 -6.28
C CYS A 48 -14.03 1.37 -5.36
N PHE A 49 -13.84 1.15 -4.07
CA PHE A 49 -14.83 1.51 -3.04
C PHE A 49 -14.62 2.98 -2.65
N THR A 50 -15.56 3.85 -2.97
CA THR A 50 -15.38 5.30 -2.75
C THR A 50 -16.67 6.08 -2.54
N ASP A 51 -16.55 7.19 -1.81
CA ASP A 51 -17.57 8.23 -1.63
C ASP A 51 -17.50 9.34 -2.69
N ASN A 52 -16.50 9.33 -3.58
CA ASN A 52 -16.37 10.30 -4.66
C ASN A 52 -15.99 9.62 -5.99
N ARG A 53 -16.87 9.75 -6.98
CA ARG A 53 -16.73 9.12 -8.30
C ARG A 53 -16.31 10.11 -9.41
N ALA A 54 -16.07 11.37 -9.07
CA ALA A 54 -15.72 12.40 -10.05
C ALA A 54 -14.35 12.13 -10.70
N ASP A 55 -14.26 12.40 -12.00
CA ASP A 55 -13.02 12.32 -12.80
C ASP A 55 -12.31 10.95 -12.80
N LEU A 56 -13.02 9.88 -12.43
CA LEU A 56 -12.51 8.52 -12.48
C LEU A 56 -12.59 7.95 -13.90
N ASN A 57 -11.59 7.14 -14.27
CA ASN A 57 -11.59 6.42 -15.55
C ASN A 57 -12.85 5.52 -15.64
N PRO A 58 -13.59 5.54 -16.77
CA PRO A 58 -14.86 4.82 -16.91
C PRO A 58 -14.74 3.29 -16.85
N GLU A 59 -13.54 2.73 -17.05
CA GLU A 59 -13.29 1.29 -16.88
C GLU A 59 -13.17 0.87 -15.40
N ILE A 60 -13.10 1.82 -14.47
CA ILE A 60 -13.06 1.56 -13.02
C ILE A 60 -14.47 1.29 -12.52
N LEU A 61 -14.70 0.10 -11.99
CA LEU A 61 -15.96 -0.23 -11.33
C LEU A 61 -16.02 0.50 -10.00
N CYS A 62 -16.98 1.40 -9.85
CA CYS A 62 -17.17 2.16 -8.62
C CYS A 62 -18.28 1.55 -7.76
N GLU A 63 -17.95 1.26 -6.51
CA GLU A 63 -18.88 0.80 -5.48
C GLU A 63 -18.87 1.77 -4.31
N ASP A 64 -19.99 1.87 -3.59
CA ASP A 64 -20.04 2.70 -2.38
C ASP A 64 -19.13 2.12 -1.29
N LEU A 65 -18.68 2.96 -0.37
CA LEU A 65 -17.91 2.51 0.80
C LEU A 65 -18.70 1.43 1.55
N PRO A 66 -18.15 0.20 1.74
CA PRO A 66 -18.88 -0.86 2.43
C PRO A 66 -19.27 -0.42 3.85
N PRO A 67 -20.42 -0.88 4.35
CA PRO A 67 -20.86 -0.54 5.70
C PRO A 67 -19.90 -1.13 6.74
N LEU A 68 -19.65 -0.34 7.78
CA LEU A 68 -18.85 -0.74 8.94
C LEU A 68 -19.68 -0.71 10.23
N ASP A 69 -20.73 0.12 10.27
CA ASP A 69 -21.68 0.27 11.38
C ASP A 69 -20.99 0.51 12.72
N VAL A 70 -20.06 1.47 12.73
CA VAL A 70 -19.40 1.98 13.94
C VAL A 70 -19.79 3.43 14.14
N GLU A 71 -20.16 3.78 15.36
CA GLU A 71 -20.53 5.16 15.71
C GLU A 71 -19.33 6.10 15.60
N ASN A 72 -18.18 5.66 16.14
CA ASN A 72 -16.95 6.44 16.16
C ASN A 72 -15.76 5.61 15.69
N MET A 73 -15.03 6.13 14.70
CA MET A 73 -13.70 5.60 14.36
C MET A 73 -12.70 5.91 15.48
N PRO A 74 -11.63 5.10 15.64
CA PRO A 74 -10.59 5.39 16.62
C PRO A 74 -9.97 6.77 16.39
N VAL A 75 -9.97 7.61 17.43
CA VAL A 75 -9.49 9.00 17.35
C VAL A 75 -8.18 9.23 18.09
N ARG A 76 -7.85 8.37 19.06
CA ARG A 76 -6.65 8.53 19.91
C ARG A 76 -5.45 7.69 19.46
N THR A 77 -5.64 6.84 18.44
CA THR A 77 -4.64 5.86 18.01
C THR A 77 -4.32 6.02 16.53
N LYS A 78 -3.10 5.63 16.17
CA LYS A 78 -2.65 5.62 14.77
C LYS A 78 -3.33 4.48 14.00
N GLY A 79 -3.05 4.40 12.70
CA GLY A 79 -3.54 3.33 11.83
C GLY A 79 -4.59 3.80 10.83
N ILE A 80 -4.81 2.98 9.82
CA ILE A 80 -5.74 3.25 8.72
C ILE A 80 -6.98 2.36 8.91
N TRP A 81 -7.64 2.56 10.04
CA TRP A 81 -8.80 1.76 10.47
C TRP A 81 -10.03 1.81 9.54
N PRO A 82 -10.28 2.84 8.71
CA PRO A 82 -11.37 2.79 7.74
C PRO A 82 -11.29 1.60 6.76
N LYS A 83 -10.12 0.98 6.60
CA LYS A 83 -9.96 -0.30 5.86
C LYS A 83 -10.81 -1.44 6.44
N ALA A 84 -11.28 -1.33 7.68
CA ALA A 84 -12.19 -2.29 8.29
C ALA A 84 -13.49 -2.50 7.50
N ARG A 85 -13.87 -1.52 6.66
CA ARG A 85 -14.97 -1.66 5.69
C ARG A 85 -14.79 -2.86 4.76
N LEU A 86 -13.56 -3.18 4.40
CA LEU A 86 -13.23 -4.28 3.48
C LEU A 86 -13.39 -5.67 4.10
N TRP A 87 -13.61 -5.75 5.42
CA TRP A 87 -13.71 -7.02 6.13
C TRP A 87 -15.14 -7.57 6.18
N GLY A 88 -16.09 -6.87 5.57
CA GLY A 88 -17.50 -7.25 5.58
C GLY A 88 -17.82 -8.55 4.83
N PRO A 89 -19.05 -9.07 5.02
CA PRO A 89 -19.49 -10.33 4.40
C PRO A 89 -19.65 -10.20 2.89
N LYS A 90 -19.83 -8.99 2.37
CA LYS A 90 -20.02 -8.67 0.95
C LYS A 90 -19.19 -7.45 0.57
N LEU A 91 -18.71 -7.43 -0.66
CA LEU A 91 -17.98 -6.31 -1.27
C LEU A 91 -18.53 -6.07 -2.69
N GLY A 92 -19.63 -5.32 -2.79
CA GLY A 92 -20.37 -5.17 -4.03
C GLY A 92 -20.83 -6.53 -4.57
N LYS A 93 -20.57 -6.78 -5.85
CA LYS A 93 -20.84 -8.08 -6.52
C LYS A 93 -19.64 -9.04 -6.52
N LEU A 94 -18.55 -8.69 -5.85
CA LEU A 94 -17.33 -9.51 -5.84
C LEU A 94 -17.54 -10.78 -5.00
N SER A 95 -16.88 -11.86 -5.41
CA SER A 95 -16.92 -13.15 -4.72
C SER A 95 -15.59 -13.89 -4.83
N GLY A 96 -15.27 -14.77 -3.89
CA GLY A 96 -13.98 -15.45 -3.89
C GLY A 96 -12.80 -14.50 -3.65
N PRO A 97 -11.59 -14.83 -4.13
CA PRO A 97 -10.38 -14.06 -3.83
C PRO A 97 -10.34 -12.68 -4.49
N VAL A 98 -10.03 -11.66 -3.70
CA VAL A 98 -9.74 -10.28 -4.15
C VAL A 98 -8.33 -9.87 -3.72
N LEU A 99 -7.62 -9.14 -4.58
CA LEU A 99 -6.33 -8.53 -4.29
C LEU A 99 -6.53 -7.04 -3.96
N PHE A 100 -6.31 -6.66 -2.71
CA PHE A 100 -6.33 -5.27 -2.29
C PHE A 100 -5.01 -4.56 -2.57
N LEU A 101 -5.09 -3.31 -3.03
CA LEU A 101 -3.98 -2.39 -3.24
C LEU A 101 -4.26 -1.01 -2.61
N ASP A 102 -3.31 -0.49 -1.82
CA ASP A 102 -3.31 0.90 -1.38
C ASP A 102 -3.09 1.86 -2.57
N LEU A 103 -3.51 3.12 -2.41
CA LEU A 103 -3.44 4.14 -3.47
C LEU A 103 -2.04 4.74 -3.67
N ASP A 104 -1.16 4.61 -2.68
CA ASP A 104 0.18 5.20 -2.65
C ASP A 104 1.30 4.17 -2.81
N LEU A 105 1.11 3.20 -3.72
CA LEU A 105 2.16 2.28 -4.15
C LEU A 105 2.52 2.46 -5.63
N VAL A 106 3.58 1.79 -6.07
CA VAL A 106 3.99 1.76 -7.48
C VAL A 106 4.11 0.31 -7.94
N ILE A 107 3.37 -0.05 -8.99
CA ILE A 107 3.46 -1.38 -9.62
C ILE A 107 4.51 -1.32 -10.72
N VAL A 108 5.54 -2.16 -10.57
CA VAL A 108 6.75 -2.18 -11.40
C VAL A 108 6.91 -3.49 -12.17
N GLY A 109 6.07 -4.49 -11.91
CA GLY A 109 6.08 -5.76 -12.62
C GLY A 109 4.75 -6.51 -12.48
N SER A 110 4.66 -7.69 -13.11
CA SER A 110 3.41 -8.45 -13.24
C SER A 110 2.74 -8.73 -11.88
N LEU A 111 1.42 -8.54 -11.83
CA LEU A 111 0.57 -8.89 -10.68
C LEU A 111 0.04 -10.33 -10.73
N ASP A 112 0.22 -11.05 -11.83
CA ASP A 112 -0.41 -12.36 -12.06
C ASP A 112 -0.05 -13.35 -10.94
N SER A 113 1.20 -13.36 -10.50
CA SER A 113 1.65 -14.29 -9.46
C SER A 113 1.04 -14.07 -8.07
N PHE A 114 0.40 -12.91 -7.80
CA PHE A 114 -0.39 -12.73 -6.56
C PHE A 114 -1.68 -13.57 -6.57
N PHE A 115 -2.12 -14.04 -7.75
CA PHE A 115 -3.26 -14.94 -7.93
C PHE A 115 -2.86 -16.41 -8.13
N GLU A 116 -1.56 -16.72 -8.06
CA GLU A 116 -1.04 -18.09 -8.23
C GLU A 116 -0.57 -18.69 -6.90
N VAL A 117 -0.24 -17.84 -5.92
CA VAL A 117 0.30 -18.28 -4.63
C VAL A 117 -0.83 -18.60 -3.64
N GLY A 118 -0.73 -19.78 -3.03
CA GLY A 118 -1.63 -20.24 -1.97
C GLY A 118 -3.01 -20.65 -2.48
N GLU A 119 -3.90 -20.93 -1.55
CA GLU A 119 -5.24 -21.44 -1.83
C GLU A 119 -6.26 -20.30 -1.98
N PRO A 120 -7.43 -20.54 -2.58
CA PRO A 120 -8.49 -19.55 -2.68
C PRO A 120 -8.91 -18.96 -1.33
N ASP A 121 -9.00 -19.81 -0.31
CA ASP A 121 -9.48 -19.47 1.04
C ASP A 121 -8.43 -18.73 1.91
N ASP A 122 -7.20 -18.60 1.41
CA ASP A 122 -6.09 -18.01 2.17
C ASP A 122 -6.18 -16.48 2.30
N VAL A 123 -5.81 -15.99 3.48
CA VAL A 123 -5.48 -14.57 3.71
C VAL A 123 -3.97 -14.40 3.62
N ILE A 124 -3.51 -13.74 2.55
CA ILE A 124 -2.08 -13.57 2.25
C ILE A 124 -1.70 -12.09 2.27
N LEU A 125 -0.78 -11.72 3.16
CA LEU A 125 -0.29 -10.35 3.31
C LEU A 125 1.09 -10.16 2.70
N SER A 126 1.43 -8.91 2.41
CA SER A 126 2.83 -8.52 2.23
C SER A 126 3.55 -8.50 3.57
N ARG A 127 4.84 -8.88 3.62
CA ARG A 127 5.61 -8.81 4.88
C ARG A 127 5.88 -7.36 5.27
N ASN A 128 5.71 -7.02 6.54
CA ASN A 128 6.16 -5.75 7.09
C ASN A 128 7.69 -5.77 7.23
N GLN A 129 8.34 -4.83 6.55
CA GLN A 129 9.80 -4.75 6.50
C GLN A 129 10.40 -3.86 7.60
N THR A 130 9.57 -3.11 8.32
CA THR A 130 10.03 -2.17 9.34
C THR A 130 10.25 -2.83 10.71
N THR A 131 9.55 -3.93 10.98
CA THR A 131 9.70 -4.74 12.21
C THR A 131 9.89 -6.23 11.87
N PRO A 132 11.01 -6.61 11.22
CA PRO A 132 11.18 -7.94 10.63
C PRO A 132 11.10 -9.09 11.66
N PHE A 133 11.48 -8.84 12.92
CA PHE A 133 11.42 -9.82 14.00
C PHE A 133 9.99 -10.07 14.53
N GLU A 134 9.06 -9.14 14.33
CA GLU A 134 7.66 -9.31 14.76
C GLU A 134 6.88 -10.25 13.82
N ARG A 135 7.48 -10.61 12.66
CA ARG A 135 6.85 -11.44 11.61
C ARG A 135 5.46 -10.93 11.18
N LEU A 136 5.26 -9.62 11.22
CA LEU A 136 3.97 -9.01 10.91
C LEU A 136 3.79 -8.78 9.41
N GLY A 137 2.53 -8.77 8.97
CA GLY A 137 2.14 -8.34 7.65
C GLY A 137 1.86 -6.85 7.58
N GLN A 138 1.70 -6.36 6.36
CA GLN A 138 1.16 -5.05 6.05
C GLN A 138 -0.03 -5.18 5.11
N THR A 139 -1.00 -4.29 5.30
CA THR A 139 -2.28 -4.25 4.59
C THR A 139 -2.28 -3.21 3.47
N SER A 140 -1.11 -2.91 2.90
CA SER A 140 -1.00 -2.11 1.66
C SER A 140 -1.12 -2.94 0.40
N LEU A 141 -0.83 -4.24 0.50
CA LEU A 141 -1.14 -5.23 -0.51
C LEU A 141 -1.41 -6.55 0.19
N PHE A 142 -2.63 -7.07 0.05
CA PHE A 142 -3.03 -8.36 0.60
C PHE A 142 -4.17 -9.00 -0.21
N ARG A 143 -4.20 -10.33 -0.26
CA ARG A 143 -5.25 -11.12 -0.91
C ARG A 143 -6.10 -11.83 0.14
N PHE A 144 -7.40 -11.82 -0.03
CA PHE A 144 -8.34 -12.53 0.84
C PHE A 144 -9.63 -12.89 0.09
N PRO A 145 -10.36 -13.94 0.51
CA PRO A 145 -11.70 -14.20 0.01
C PRO A 145 -12.70 -13.19 0.57
N VAL A 146 -13.62 -12.70 -0.26
CA VAL A 146 -14.77 -11.89 0.21
C VAL A 146 -15.50 -12.63 1.33
N GLY A 147 -15.78 -11.94 2.43
CA GLY A 147 -16.44 -12.50 3.61
C GLY A 147 -15.54 -13.27 4.58
N LYS A 148 -14.29 -13.58 4.23
CA LYS A 148 -13.37 -14.32 5.12
C LYS A 148 -13.00 -13.56 6.39
N LEU A 149 -12.99 -12.23 6.34
CA LEU A 149 -12.52 -11.37 7.43
C LEU A 149 -13.65 -10.85 8.33
N VAL A 150 -14.89 -11.36 8.20
CA VAL A 150 -16.07 -10.88 8.96
C VAL A 150 -15.82 -10.89 10.47
N SER A 151 -15.17 -11.93 10.99
CA SER A 151 -14.85 -12.02 12.43
C SER A 151 -13.92 -10.90 12.91
N LEU A 152 -13.09 -10.31 12.04
CA LEU A 152 -12.29 -9.13 12.37
C LEU A 152 -13.17 -7.88 12.38
N GLN A 153 -14.10 -7.78 11.43
CA GLN A 153 -15.05 -6.66 11.38
C GLN A 153 -15.92 -6.64 12.64
N GLU A 154 -16.46 -7.77 13.07
CA GLU A 154 -17.27 -7.90 14.29
C GLU A 154 -16.48 -7.52 15.55
N LYS A 155 -15.26 -8.05 15.70
CA LYS A 155 -14.36 -7.69 16.79
C LYS A 155 -14.05 -6.18 16.81
N PHE A 156 -13.77 -5.60 15.65
CA PHE A 156 -13.51 -4.16 15.53
C PHE A 156 -14.76 -3.34 15.83
N ARG A 157 -15.93 -3.76 15.35
CA ARG A 157 -17.20 -3.07 15.57
C ARG A 157 -17.60 -3.04 17.04
N ALA A 158 -17.33 -4.12 17.78
CA ALA A 158 -17.67 -4.22 19.20
C ALA A 158 -16.89 -3.23 20.09
N ASP A 159 -15.63 -2.95 19.75
CA ASP A 159 -14.79 -1.98 20.47
C ASP A 159 -13.71 -1.39 19.54
N PRO A 160 -14.06 -0.40 18.68
CA PRO A 160 -13.12 0.14 17.70
C PRO A 160 -11.88 0.74 18.35
N GLN A 161 -12.08 1.52 19.41
CA GLN A 161 -11.02 2.25 20.10
C GLN A 161 -10.12 1.30 20.91
N GLY A 162 -10.67 0.32 21.63
CA GLY A 162 -9.86 -0.67 22.36
C GLY A 162 -9.10 -1.62 21.45
N VAL A 163 -9.68 -2.02 20.31
CA VAL A 163 -8.93 -2.74 19.27
C VAL A 163 -7.79 -1.88 18.73
N ALA A 164 -8.05 -0.60 18.44
CA ALA A 164 -7.01 0.29 17.97
C ALA A 164 -5.89 0.47 19.00
N ASP A 165 -6.22 0.72 20.27
CA ASP A 165 -5.26 0.89 21.36
C ASP A 165 -4.41 -0.38 21.58
N LYS A 166 -5.01 -1.57 21.45
CA LYS A 166 -4.31 -2.85 21.61
C LYS A 166 -3.33 -3.15 20.48
N TYR A 167 -3.70 -2.85 19.23
CA TYR A 167 -2.93 -3.27 18.05
C TYR A 167 -2.14 -2.14 17.40
N GLU A 168 -2.44 -0.88 17.72
CA GLU A 168 -1.92 0.38 17.17
C GLU A 168 -2.12 0.60 15.66
N PHE A 169 -2.04 -0.45 14.85
CA PHE A 169 -2.19 -0.41 13.40
C PHE A 169 -3.07 -1.56 12.93
N GLU A 170 -3.92 -1.31 11.94
CA GLU A 170 -4.87 -2.28 11.41
C GLU A 170 -4.16 -3.51 10.83
N GLN A 171 -2.97 -3.34 10.25
CA GLN A 171 -2.16 -4.45 9.74
C GLN A 171 -1.75 -5.46 10.81
N ARG A 172 -1.51 -5.01 12.06
CA ARG A 172 -1.15 -5.88 13.17
C ARG A 172 -2.37 -6.66 13.63
N PHE A 173 -3.52 -6.00 13.65
CA PHE A 173 -4.80 -6.63 13.94
C PHE A 173 -5.13 -7.73 12.93
N VAL A 174 -5.05 -7.44 11.63
CA VAL A 174 -5.29 -8.41 10.55
C VAL A 174 -4.31 -9.57 10.64
N THR A 175 -3.01 -9.30 10.75
CA THR A 175 -2.00 -10.38 10.80
C THR A 175 -2.25 -11.36 11.95
N ARG A 176 -2.68 -10.86 13.12
CA ARG A 176 -2.88 -11.68 14.33
C ARG A 176 -4.24 -12.36 14.41
N ASN A 177 -5.25 -11.88 13.68
CA ASN A 177 -6.63 -12.34 13.81
C ASN A 177 -7.20 -12.99 12.54
N ALA A 178 -6.50 -12.93 11.41
CA ALA A 178 -6.95 -13.53 10.15
C ALA A 178 -7.34 -15.01 10.36
N PRO A 179 -8.56 -15.43 9.99
CA PRO A 179 -8.99 -16.82 10.14
C PRO A 179 -8.11 -17.76 9.32
N GLY A 180 -7.68 -18.87 9.91
CA GLY A 180 -6.70 -19.79 9.29
C GLY A 180 -5.24 -19.31 9.36
N GLY A 181 -4.99 -18.13 9.93
CA GLY A 181 -3.67 -17.53 10.04
C GLY A 181 -3.23 -16.78 8.77
N ALA A 182 -2.52 -15.67 8.98
CA ALA A 182 -1.96 -14.89 7.88
C ALA A 182 -0.77 -15.61 7.22
N LYS A 183 -0.86 -15.82 5.90
CA LYS A 183 0.28 -16.23 5.06
C LYS A 183 0.95 -15.01 4.46
N PHE A 184 2.12 -15.21 3.84
CA PHE A 184 2.90 -14.10 3.27
C PHE A 184 3.32 -14.36 1.83
N PHE A 185 3.18 -13.34 1.00
CA PHE A 185 3.83 -13.32 -0.31
C PHE A 185 5.36 -13.33 -0.17
N PRO A 186 6.09 -13.79 -1.20
CA PRO A 186 7.54 -13.68 -1.23
C PRO A 186 8.01 -12.24 -0.98
N ARG A 187 8.89 -12.06 0.02
CA ARG A 187 9.37 -10.74 0.47
C ARG A 187 9.95 -9.89 -0.67
N ARG A 188 10.51 -10.51 -1.70
CA ARG A 188 11.14 -9.80 -2.82
C ARG A 188 10.13 -9.20 -3.81
N TRP A 189 8.87 -9.62 -3.80
CA TRP A 189 7.84 -9.09 -4.69
C TRP A 189 7.37 -7.71 -4.25
N VAL A 190 7.25 -7.49 -2.94
CA VAL A 190 6.73 -6.24 -2.37
C VAL A 190 7.82 -5.57 -1.54
N LEU A 191 8.44 -4.55 -2.14
CA LEU A 191 9.62 -3.87 -1.59
C LEU A 191 9.26 -2.52 -0.97
N HIS A 192 10.09 -2.04 -0.06
CA HIS A 192 9.94 -0.76 0.60
C HIS A 192 10.93 0.24 0.01
N PHE A 193 10.46 1.36 -0.54
CA PHE A 193 11.31 2.32 -1.25
C PHE A 193 12.56 2.74 -0.46
N ARG A 194 12.38 3.27 0.76
CA ARG A 194 13.50 3.77 1.58
C ARG A 194 14.49 2.70 2.08
N GLN A 195 14.09 1.42 2.08
CA GLN A 195 14.91 0.31 2.60
C GLN A 195 15.57 -0.48 1.46
N ASP A 196 14.84 -0.73 0.37
CA ASP A 196 15.25 -1.61 -0.72
C ASP A 196 15.76 -0.88 -1.96
N CYS A 197 15.21 0.30 -2.24
CA CYS A 197 15.53 1.07 -3.45
C CYS A 197 16.59 2.14 -3.16
N ARG A 198 16.49 2.78 -2.00
CA ARG A 198 17.37 3.88 -1.60
C ARG A 198 18.69 3.36 -1.04
N TRP A 199 19.79 4.02 -1.44
CA TRP A 199 21.12 3.77 -0.89
C TRP A 199 21.30 4.35 0.53
N PRO A 200 22.14 3.76 1.38
CA PRO A 200 22.53 4.37 2.65
C PRO A 200 23.47 5.57 2.43
N PHE A 201 23.65 6.39 3.46
CA PHE A 201 24.71 7.40 3.47
C PHE A 201 26.09 6.73 3.49
N PRO A 202 27.07 7.20 2.69
CA PRO A 202 27.04 8.38 1.81
C PRO A 202 26.61 8.13 0.36
N LEU A 203 26.38 6.87 -0.03
CA LEU A 203 26.03 6.49 -1.40
C LEU A 203 24.76 7.17 -1.93
N ASN A 204 23.81 7.53 -1.06
CA ASN A 204 22.60 8.28 -1.44
C ASN A 204 22.87 9.65 -2.09
N TYR A 205 24.07 10.21 -1.95
CA TYR A 205 24.47 11.45 -2.64
C TYR A 205 24.96 11.21 -4.06
N PHE A 206 25.47 10.01 -4.34
CA PHE A 206 26.11 9.68 -5.61
C PHE A 206 25.21 8.85 -6.51
N LEU A 207 24.35 8.01 -5.92
CA LEU A 207 23.58 7.01 -6.65
C LEU A 207 22.08 7.30 -6.57
N THR A 208 21.44 7.28 -7.74
CA THR A 208 19.98 7.26 -7.86
C THR A 208 19.41 6.01 -7.20
N PRO A 209 18.28 6.09 -6.47
CA PRO A 209 17.60 4.90 -5.96
C PRO A 209 17.38 3.87 -7.07
N ARG A 210 17.72 2.62 -6.81
CA ARG A 210 17.61 1.54 -7.80
C ARG A 210 16.23 0.90 -7.76
N LEU A 211 15.80 0.34 -8.90
CA LEU A 211 14.67 -0.58 -8.98
C LEU A 211 15.20 -2.02 -8.94
N PRO A 212 14.94 -2.81 -7.88
CA PRO A 212 15.40 -4.20 -7.83
C PRO A 212 14.64 -5.08 -8.84
N ALA A 213 15.37 -5.92 -9.60
CA ALA A 213 14.80 -6.68 -10.73
C ALA A 213 13.62 -7.62 -10.38
N ASN A 214 13.58 -8.14 -9.16
CA ASN A 214 12.52 -9.06 -8.71
C ASN A 214 11.31 -8.33 -8.09
N ALA A 215 11.33 -6.99 -8.06
CA ALA A 215 10.24 -6.22 -7.51
C ALA A 215 9.02 -6.29 -8.43
N ARG A 216 7.83 -6.43 -7.81
CA ARG A 216 6.54 -6.31 -8.49
C ARG A 216 5.80 -5.07 -8.03
N VAL A 217 5.92 -4.75 -6.74
CA VAL A 217 5.30 -3.58 -6.10
C VAL A 217 6.30 -2.90 -5.17
N ILE A 218 6.36 -1.58 -5.23
CA ILE A 218 7.14 -0.73 -4.33
C ILE A 218 6.20 0.09 -3.45
N LEU A 219 6.42 0.02 -2.14
CA LEU A 219 5.63 0.72 -1.13
C LEU A 219 6.31 2.00 -0.66
N PHE A 220 5.47 2.98 -0.34
CA PHE A 220 5.84 4.36 -0.04
C PHE A 220 5.25 4.83 1.33
N PRO A 221 5.59 4.16 2.44
CA PRO A 221 4.90 4.39 3.72
C PRO A 221 5.33 5.70 4.42
N ARG A 222 4.51 6.12 5.41
CA ARG A 222 4.72 7.28 6.29
C ARG A 222 4.73 8.62 5.54
N ASP A 223 3.66 8.86 4.78
CA ASP A 223 3.42 10.10 4.01
C ASP A 223 4.59 10.46 3.07
N PHE A 224 5.21 9.42 2.49
CA PHE A 224 6.27 9.55 1.51
C PHE A 224 5.73 9.18 0.14
N HIS A 225 4.93 10.01 -0.50
CA HIS A 225 4.32 9.67 -1.78
C HIS A 225 5.33 9.48 -2.93
N PRO A 226 4.98 8.70 -3.96
CA PRO A 226 5.82 8.48 -5.15
C PRO A 226 6.34 9.77 -5.79
N GLN A 227 5.51 10.82 -5.86
CA GLN A 227 5.90 12.15 -6.36
C GLN A 227 7.16 12.71 -5.68
N PHE A 228 7.34 12.49 -4.37
CA PHE A 228 8.51 12.99 -3.66
C PHE A 228 9.78 12.22 -4.05
N ALA A 229 9.68 10.94 -4.40
CA ALA A 229 10.81 10.20 -4.94
C ALA A 229 11.19 10.69 -6.34
N VAL A 230 10.21 10.97 -7.18
CA VAL A 230 10.42 11.57 -8.51
C VAL A 230 11.18 12.90 -8.36
N GLU A 231 10.71 13.77 -7.48
CA GLU A 231 11.31 15.10 -7.21
C GLU A 231 12.66 15.05 -6.47
N GLY A 232 13.06 13.92 -5.88
CA GLY A 232 14.26 13.85 -5.02
C GLY A 232 14.07 14.53 -3.65
N ARG A 233 12.85 14.52 -3.11
CA ARG A 233 12.48 15.12 -1.82
C ARG A 233 12.31 14.07 -0.75
N PHE A 234 12.98 14.20 0.39
CA PHE A 234 12.80 13.26 1.51
C PHE A 234 11.56 13.57 2.37
N GLY A 235 10.37 13.21 1.87
CA GLY A 235 9.07 13.36 2.55
C GLY A 235 8.41 14.72 2.34
N LEU A 236 7.18 14.86 2.84
CA LEU A 236 6.31 16.03 2.63
C LEU A 236 7.02 17.37 2.89
N LYS A 237 7.69 17.46 4.04
CA LYS A 237 8.40 18.68 4.41
C LYS A 237 9.74 18.79 3.65
N GLY A 238 10.33 17.71 3.13
CA GLY A 238 11.61 17.75 2.41
C GLY A 238 11.59 18.73 1.22
N ARG A 239 12.74 19.31 0.90
CA ARG A 239 12.93 20.15 -0.30
C ARG A 239 13.93 19.45 -1.22
N ALA A 240 13.70 19.53 -2.52
CA ALA A 240 14.65 19.03 -3.51
C ALA A 240 15.86 19.96 -3.49
N ALA A 241 17.05 19.40 -3.55
CA ALA A 241 18.28 20.17 -3.57
C ALA A 241 19.37 19.37 -4.30
N PRO A 242 20.27 20.05 -5.02
CA PRO A 242 21.53 19.46 -5.44
C PRO A 242 22.29 18.87 -4.23
N PRO A 243 23.12 17.83 -4.44
CA PRO A 243 23.89 17.19 -3.37
C PRO A 243 24.70 18.18 -2.51
N LEU A 244 25.41 19.10 -3.16
CA LEU A 244 26.25 20.10 -2.49
C LEU A 244 25.42 21.07 -1.65
N ASP A 245 24.35 21.62 -2.22
CA ASP A 245 23.43 22.51 -1.51
C ASP A 245 22.83 21.83 -0.28
N HIS A 246 22.42 20.56 -0.40
CA HIS A 246 21.92 19.80 0.74
C HIS A 246 23.00 19.64 1.82
N ILE A 247 24.26 19.38 1.45
CA ILE A 247 25.36 19.31 2.41
C ILE A 247 25.56 20.68 3.09
N LEU A 248 25.60 21.78 2.34
CA LEU A 248 25.77 23.13 2.90
C LEU A 248 24.63 23.51 3.86
N HIS A 249 23.40 23.13 3.54
CA HIS A 249 22.25 23.31 4.43
C HIS A 249 22.37 22.57 5.77
N MET A 250 23.31 21.63 5.92
CA MET A 250 23.54 21.00 7.22
C MET A 250 24.10 21.96 8.28
N PHE A 251 24.65 23.11 7.89
CA PHE A 251 25.12 24.11 8.83
C PHE A 251 23.99 25.05 9.32
N ASP A 252 22.82 25.00 8.68
CA ASP A 252 21.64 25.79 9.02
C ASP A 252 20.65 24.93 9.86
N PRO A 253 20.46 25.22 11.16
CA PRO A 253 19.56 24.46 12.03
C PRO A 253 18.10 24.46 11.58
N GLU A 254 17.62 25.56 11.00
CA GLU A 254 16.24 25.68 10.53
C GLU A 254 16.01 24.79 9.31
N ARG A 255 16.95 24.80 8.36
CA ARG A 255 16.91 23.92 7.18
C ARG A 255 17.02 22.45 7.53
N ARG A 256 17.82 22.10 8.54
CA ARG A 256 17.86 20.73 9.09
C ARG A 256 16.59 20.35 9.84
N ARG A 257 15.82 21.35 10.30
CA ARG A 257 14.67 21.20 11.20
C ARG A 257 15.05 20.49 12.49
N ASN A 258 16.09 20.98 13.15
CA ASN A 258 16.59 20.45 14.42
C ASN A 258 16.98 18.97 14.39
N LYS A 259 17.21 18.38 13.21
CA LYS A 259 17.78 17.04 13.09
C LYS A 259 19.29 17.09 13.36
N SER A 260 19.83 16.08 14.01
CA SER A 260 21.28 15.87 14.06
C SER A 260 21.87 15.78 12.66
N LEU A 261 23.14 16.16 12.50
CA LEU A 261 23.83 16.20 11.20
C LEU A 261 23.75 14.85 10.47
N PHE A 262 24.06 13.76 11.18
CA PHE A 262 23.99 12.42 10.60
C PHE A 262 22.58 12.03 10.15
N ARG A 263 21.55 12.34 10.96
CA ARG A 263 20.15 12.06 10.58
C ARG A 263 19.73 12.90 9.38
N TYR A 264 20.15 14.16 9.33
CA TYR A 264 19.90 15.05 8.21
C TYR A 264 20.56 14.55 6.92
N LEU A 265 21.84 14.20 6.95
CA LEU A 265 22.57 13.70 5.79
C LEU A 265 21.98 12.39 5.25
N ARG A 266 21.52 11.51 6.15
CA ARG A 266 20.77 10.30 5.79
C ARG A 266 19.40 10.59 5.18
N HIS A 267 18.85 11.78 5.32
CA HIS A 267 17.54 12.18 4.79
C HIS A 267 17.67 12.90 3.44
N TYR A 268 18.62 12.45 2.62
CA TYR A 268 18.77 12.86 1.23
C TYR A 268 18.42 11.71 0.28
N ILE A 269 17.78 12.04 -0.83
CA ILE A 269 17.58 11.14 -1.98
C ILE A 269 17.79 11.92 -3.26
N ARG A 270 18.37 11.28 -4.28
CA ARG A 270 18.40 11.85 -5.63
C ARG A 270 17.03 11.67 -6.30
N PRO A 271 16.67 12.53 -7.28
CA PRO A 271 15.51 12.31 -8.15
C PRO A 271 15.48 10.89 -8.70
N THR A 272 14.30 10.28 -8.75
CA THR A 272 14.14 8.87 -9.11
C THR A 272 13.23 8.72 -10.34
N PRO A 273 13.76 8.88 -11.56
CA PRO A 273 12.94 8.94 -12.79
C PRO A 273 12.10 7.69 -13.04
N TRP A 274 12.62 6.49 -12.75
CA TRP A 274 11.88 5.25 -12.96
C TRP A 274 10.57 5.20 -12.16
N VAL A 275 10.46 5.93 -11.04
CA VAL A 275 9.18 6.01 -10.32
C VAL A 275 8.12 6.69 -11.18
N ALA A 276 8.47 7.71 -11.96
CA ALA A 276 7.55 8.39 -12.88
C ALA A 276 7.18 7.52 -14.08
N ASP A 277 8.13 6.71 -14.59
CA ASP A 277 7.89 5.80 -15.71
C ASP A 277 6.80 4.76 -15.39
N HIS A 278 6.73 4.36 -14.12
CA HIS A 278 5.75 3.40 -13.61
C HIS A 278 4.52 4.07 -12.96
N TRP A 279 4.66 5.17 -12.24
CA TRP A 279 3.55 5.82 -11.52
C TRP A 279 2.84 6.84 -12.41
N ARG A 280 2.18 6.32 -13.45
CA ARG A 280 1.49 7.10 -14.47
C ARG A 280 0.22 6.39 -14.96
N GLU A 281 -0.65 7.21 -15.51
CA GLU A 281 -1.78 6.78 -16.35
C GLU A 281 -1.29 6.24 -17.71
#